data_AF-A0A1B8CY13-F1
#
_entry.id   AF-A0A1B8CY13-F1
#
_cell.length_a   1.000
_cell.length_b   1.000
_cell.length_c   1.000
_cell.angle_alpha   90.00
_cell.angle_beta   90.00
_cell.angle_gamma   90.00
#
_symmetry.space_group_name_H-M   'P 1'
#
loop_
_entity.id
_entity.type
_entity.pdbx_description
1 polymer ?
#
loop_
_entity_poly.entity_id
_entity_poly.type
_entity_poly.pdbx_seq_one_letter_code
_entity_poly.pdbx_strand_id
1 'polypeptide(L)'
;MTTTSELTFPISPEFDPKERILDHFRVMRKFKGIFDDTEKAGANEALYPAPPPGDLGLEKNAGWRAQCLLMSAEIRYPMYLQLLEKWVTAHGTATKDEWPLPPWDVAIIFYAHLLSPFNFQRDIESNFPKLWQAEIEFPLARMASSNTDEASKRAWMKEYPKIPYDIIAFRDGGSQTYVTSKNNMDIQGYICRSWRCNKKKTYAIPMADWARYRVAQTSLTCPGCRTSFSRYGRNLQDRVVRYSREEFGYPVFNLWESPQRQFCKSGFVDRILDLDETYILAPSTVSRYLNFLQLMKETQSILVPTLDIDLFWHTHQLSPAAYHAYCKRHIGQRINHDDTIRTGMRSTAQDMTAHLWTMKYNESYFAPGNDAKMADIQQQRDACKQKKLDNVKALAAFDKNNKHIKDALDNAYSSIVQEEAELRKVRGTARAIQSELTAAEEARDAVKPTIQLFKRRYYRGLLRFQVQRHEGTCRRLKEDYRLRQQEIERLDNIIWDSTLPEQERCQKEWEVVKERRGTLEKSLQASLDRETLAIGHPKDPKDRYNGSWCSIVPSEVQHNNFPIMSPSHMHAHAGHSSGGDG
;
A
#
# COMPACT_ATOMS: atom_id res chain seq x y z
N MET A 1 -29.79 -18.20 4.55
CA MET A 1 -28.97 -18.82 5.61
C MET A 1 -27.69 -18.01 5.68
N THR A 2 -27.63 -17.07 6.61
CA THR A 2 -26.48 -16.22 6.89
C THR A 2 -25.37 -17.11 7.43
N THR A 3 -24.41 -17.45 6.59
CA THR A 3 -23.11 -17.94 7.07
C THR A 3 -22.48 -16.81 7.85
N THR A 4 -22.65 -16.81 9.18
CA THR A 4 -21.76 -16.08 10.07
C THR A 4 -20.36 -16.50 9.70
N SER A 5 -19.60 -15.61 9.06
CA SER A 5 -18.16 -15.77 8.87
C SER A 5 -17.59 -16.14 10.23
N GLU A 6 -17.06 -17.36 10.37
CA GLU A 6 -16.30 -17.73 11.57
C GLU A 6 -15.30 -16.61 11.83
N LEU A 7 -15.31 -16.05 13.04
CA LEU A 7 -14.35 -15.01 13.41
C LEU A 7 -12.95 -15.59 13.27
N THR A 8 -12.19 -15.09 12.31
CA THR A 8 -10.89 -15.67 11.93
C THR A 8 -9.80 -15.42 12.96
N PHE A 9 -10.01 -14.45 13.86
CA PHE A 9 -9.08 -14.10 14.93
C PHE A 9 -9.80 -13.98 16.28
N PRO A 10 -9.09 -14.26 17.39
CA PRO A 10 -9.68 -14.11 18.72
C PRO A 10 -9.95 -12.64 19.02
N ILE A 11 -11.05 -12.42 19.73
CA ILE A 11 -11.40 -11.14 20.33
C ILE A 11 -10.42 -10.84 21.49
N SER A 12 -10.05 -9.58 21.69
CA SER A 12 -9.06 -9.15 22.69
C SER A 12 -9.63 -8.04 23.60
N PRO A 13 -9.29 -7.99 24.91
CA PRO A 13 -9.78 -6.99 25.84
C PRO A 13 -9.36 -5.55 25.50
N GLU A 14 -8.38 -5.37 24.61
CA GLU A 14 -7.87 -4.06 24.19
C GLU A 14 -8.80 -3.34 23.21
N PHE A 15 -9.77 -4.02 22.59
CA PHE A 15 -10.69 -3.41 21.62
C PHE A 15 -12.14 -3.91 21.69
N ASP A 16 -12.42 -5.00 22.42
CA ASP A 16 -13.78 -5.55 22.53
C ASP A 16 -14.70 -4.89 23.57
N PRO A 17 -14.23 -4.57 24.80
CA PRO A 17 -15.12 -4.09 25.84
C PRO A 17 -15.81 -2.79 25.42
N LYS A 18 -17.14 -2.77 25.51
CA LYS A 18 -17.96 -1.61 25.17
C LYS A 18 -17.57 -0.38 25.97
N GLU A 19 -17.27 -0.57 27.25
CA GLU A 19 -16.81 0.50 28.14
C GLU A 19 -15.53 1.14 27.62
N ARG A 20 -14.59 0.35 27.07
CA ARG A 20 -13.33 0.87 26.54
C ARG A 20 -13.54 1.72 25.30
N ILE A 21 -14.46 1.33 24.41
CA ILE A 21 -14.85 2.12 23.24
C ILE A 21 -15.54 3.43 23.70
N LEU A 22 -16.43 3.37 24.68
CA LEU A 22 -17.09 4.56 25.23
C LEU A 22 -16.11 5.52 25.92
N ASP A 23 -15.15 4.98 26.66
CA ASP A 23 -14.07 5.78 27.26
C ASP A 23 -13.20 6.44 26.20
N HIS A 24 -12.98 5.75 25.06
CA HIS A 24 -12.32 6.34 23.91
C HIS A 24 -13.07 7.55 23.36
N PHE A 25 -14.39 7.42 23.16
CA PHE A 25 -15.24 8.54 22.74
C PHE A 25 -15.19 9.71 23.71
N ARG A 26 -15.26 9.43 25.01
CA ARG A 26 -15.20 10.47 26.05
C ARG A 26 -13.87 11.22 26.00
N VAL A 27 -12.76 10.53 25.87
CA VAL A 27 -11.43 11.15 25.75
C VAL A 27 -11.30 11.93 24.45
N MET A 28 -11.73 11.38 23.30
CA MET A 28 -11.75 12.10 22.02
C MET A 28 -12.56 13.39 22.09
N ARG A 29 -13.73 13.36 22.75
CA ARG A 29 -14.58 14.55 22.96
C ARG A 29 -13.88 15.61 23.83
N LYS A 30 -13.19 15.19 24.89
CA LYS A 30 -12.40 16.11 25.73
C LYS A 30 -11.24 16.73 24.94
N PHE A 31 -10.53 15.93 24.15
CA PHE A 31 -9.50 16.44 23.24
C PHE A 31 -10.08 17.42 22.22
N LYS A 32 -11.21 17.10 21.58
CA LYS A 32 -11.87 18.02 20.65
C LYS A 32 -12.25 19.34 21.33
N GLY A 33 -12.77 19.28 22.55
CA GLY A 33 -13.06 20.48 23.35
C GLY A 33 -11.85 21.36 23.66
N ILE A 34 -10.64 20.78 23.70
CA ILE A 34 -9.37 21.53 23.81
C ILE A 34 -9.09 22.28 22.51
N PHE A 35 -9.21 21.61 21.36
CA PHE A 35 -9.01 22.26 20.05
C PHE A 35 -10.06 23.36 19.81
N ASP A 36 -11.31 23.13 20.19
CA ASP A 36 -12.38 24.13 20.07
C ASP A 36 -12.10 25.39 20.93
N ASP A 37 -11.51 25.25 22.12
CA ASP A 37 -11.07 26.40 22.92
C ASP A 37 -9.94 27.17 22.23
N THR A 38 -9.00 26.48 21.57
CA THR A 38 -7.97 27.17 20.76
C THR A 38 -8.57 27.94 19.59
N GLU A 39 -9.66 27.45 18.99
CA GLU A 39 -10.37 28.16 17.92
C GLU A 39 -11.15 29.36 18.46
N LYS A 40 -11.86 29.19 19.57
CA LYS A 40 -12.79 30.18 20.16
C LYS A 40 -12.35 30.63 21.56
N ALA A 41 -11.09 31.05 21.69
CA ALA A 41 -10.48 31.36 22.99
C ALA A 41 -11.20 32.48 23.77
N GLY A 42 -11.92 33.39 23.08
CA GLY A 42 -12.72 34.44 23.70
C GLY A 42 -11.90 35.25 24.71
N ALA A 43 -12.38 35.34 25.96
CA ALA A 43 -11.69 36.06 27.04
C ALA A 43 -10.30 35.47 27.39
N ASN A 44 -10.03 34.21 27.04
CA ASN A 44 -8.76 33.54 27.31
C ASN A 44 -7.69 33.78 26.24
N GLU A 45 -8.00 34.51 25.15
CA GLU A 45 -7.06 34.76 24.05
C GLU A 45 -5.74 35.38 24.54
N ALA A 46 -5.80 36.27 25.52
CA ALA A 46 -4.64 36.92 26.12
C ALA A 46 -3.71 35.97 26.92
N LEU A 47 -4.15 34.74 27.20
CA LEU A 47 -3.36 33.71 27.89
C LEU A 47 -2.47 32.92 26.93
N TYR A 48 -2.78 32.93 25.62
CA TYR A 48 -1.96 32.29 24.61
C TYR A 48 -0.77 33.17 24.19
N PRO A 49 0.32 32.58 23.65
CA PRO A 49 1.43 33.36 23.11
C PRO A 49 0.96 34.26 21.96
N ALA A 50 1.38 35.52 21.96
CA ALA A 50 0.99 36.47 20.93
C ALA A 50 1.46 36.00 19.53
N PRO A 51 0.62 36.10 18.49
CA PRO A 51 1.01 35.78 17.13
C PRO A 51 2.13 36.71 16.62
N PRO A 52 2.83 36.33 15.53
CA PRO A 52 3.74 37.24 14.83
C PRO A 52 3.05 38.58 14.47
N PRO A 53 3.80 39.69 14.40
CA PRO A 53 3.25 40.99 14.00
C PRO A 53 2.59 40.93 12.60
N GLY A 54 1.41 41.54 12.46
CA GLY A 54 0.62 41.56 11.24
C GLY A 54 -0.79 41.01 11.46
N ASP A 55 -1.78 41.48 10.69
CA ASP A 55 -3.12 40.89 10.72
C ASP A 55 -3.11 39.56 9.94
N LEU A 56 -3.18 38.45 10.68
CA LEU A 56 -3.20 37.11 10.12
C LEU A 56 -4.62 36.62 9.80
N GLY A 57 -5.66 37.32 10.28
CA GLY A 57 -7.04 36.86 10.27
C GLY A 57 -7.36 35.82 11.36
N LEU A 58 -8.65 35.63 11.64
CA LEU A 58 -9.16 34.82 12.75
C LEU A 58 -8.72 33.34 12.69
N GLU A 59 -8.76 32.73 11.50
CA GLU A 59 -8.42 31.31 11.30
C GLU A 59 -6.94 31.02 11.56
N LYS A 60 -6.05 31.91 11.08
CA LYS A 60 -4.60 31.75 11.31
C LYS A 60 -4.22 32.02 12.77
N ASN A 61 -4.93 32.92 13.45
CA ASN A 61 -4.74 33.14 14.88
C ASN A 61 -5.16 31.92 15.71
N ALA A 62 -6.26 31.26 15.36
CA ALA A 62 -6.66 29.98 15.95
C ALA A 62 -5.59 28.89 15.72
N GLY A 63 -5.11 28.76 14.48
CA GLY A 63 -4.03 27.85 14.14
C GLY A 63 -2.74 28.09 14.92
N TRP A 64 -2.37 29.36 15.12
CA TRP A 64 -1.22 29.74 15.94
C TRP A 64 -1.35 29.30 17.40
N ARG A 65 -2.54 29.48 18.00
CA ARG A 65 -2.81 29.05 19.38
C ARG A 65 -2.69 27.53 19.54
N ALA A 66 -3.33 26.77 18.63
CA ALA A 66 -3.24 25.32 18.61
C ALA A 66 -1.80 24.85 18.41
N GLN A 67 -1.05 25.47 17.50
CA GLN A 67 0.36 25.18 17.26
C GLN A 67 1.21 25.39 18.52
N CYS A 68 1.09 26.56 19.19
CA CYS A 68 1.83 26.84 20.42
C CYS A 68 1.52 25.84 21.53
N LEU A 69 0.23 25.49 21.70
CA LEU A 69 -0.20 24.52 22.70
C LEU A 69 0.42 23.15 22.46
N LEU A 70 0.37 22.65 21.22
CA LEU A 70 0.90 21.32 20.88
C LEU A 70 2.43 21.26 20.89
N MET A 71 3.12 22.35 20.52
CA MET A 71 4.58 22.44 20.66
C MET A 71 5.01 22.48 22.13
N SER A 72 4.25 23.17 23.00
CA SER A 72 4.44 23.10 24.45
C SER A 72 4.25 21.68 24.97
N ALA A 73 3.16 21.03 24.58
CA ALA A 73 2.84 19.67 24.97
C ALA A 73 3.92 18.67 24.52
N GLU A 74 4.45 18.83 23.30
CA GLU A 74 5.53 17.98 22.77
C GLU A 74 6.80 18.05 23.62
N ILE A 75 7.15 19.24 24.13
CA ILE A 75 8.30 19.43 25.02
C ILE A 75 8.04 18.80 26.40
N ARG A 76 6.81 18.87 26.90
CA ARG A 76 6.40 18.32 28.20
C ARG A 76 6.18 16.80 28.19
N TYR A 77 5.87 16.22 27.03
CA TYR A 77 5.62 14.80 26.87
C TYR A 77 6.77 13.88 27.33
N PRO A 78 8.03 14.06 26.89
CA PRO A 78 9.13 13.23 27.38
C PRO A 78 9.42 13.45 28.88
N MET A 79 9.07 14.61 29.44
CA MET A 79 9.16 14.85 30.88
C MET A 79 8.14 13.99 31.66
N TYR A 80 6.92 13.86 31.14
CA TYR A 80 5.92 12.93 31.67
C TYR A 80 6.40 11.48 31.58
N LEU A 81 6.95 11.05 30.43
CA LEU A 81 7.50 9.70 30.29
C LEU A 81 8.62 9.46 31.31
N GLN A 82 9.52 10.42 31.52
CA GLN A 82 10.57 10.31 32.52
C GLN A 82 10.01 10.21 33.95
N LEU A 83 9.01 11.02 34.30
CA LEU A 83 8.32 10.95 35.58
C LEU A 83 7.68 9.56 35.78
N LEU A 84 6.96 9.08 34.77
CA LEU A 84 6.30 7.79 34.78
C LEU A 84 7.31 6.64 34.92
N GLU A 85 8.42 6.67 34.18
CA GLU A 85 9.44 5.62 34.24
C GLU A 85 10.08 5.54 35.63
N LYS A 86 10.40 6.70 36.23
CA LYS A 86 10.88 6.77 37.62
C LYS A 86 9.85 6.22 38.59
N TRP A 87 8.58 6.59 38.42
CA TRP A 87 7.51 6.16 39.29
C TRP A 87 7.31 4.64 39.20
N VAL A 88 7.20 4.08 38.00
CA VAL A 88 7.04 2.64 37.76
C VAL A 88 8.24 1.85 38.30
N THR A 89 9.45 2.37 38.11
CA THR A 89 10.66 1.76 38.69
C THR A 89 10.60 1.71 40.22
N ALA A 90 10.09 2.76 40.87
CA ALA A 90 10.00 2.86 42.31
C ALA A 90 8.83 2.05 42.91
N HIS A 91 7.78 1.79 42.12
CA HIS A 91 6.55 1.12 42.54
C HIS A 91 6.29 -0.13 41.70
N GLY A 92 7.29 -1.00 41.55
CA GLY A 92 7.23 -2.16 40.63
C GLY A 92 6.10 -3.18 40.87
N THR A 93 5.39 -3.09 42.00
CA THR A 93 4.20 -3.92 42.31
C THR A 93 2.86 -3.22 42.09
N ALA A 94 2.87 -1.92 41.76
CA ALA A 94 1.65 -1.13 41.60
C ALA A 94 0.96 -1.43 40.28
N THR A 95 -0.37 -1.35 40.28
CA THR A 95 -1.18 -1.57 39.07
C THR A 95 -1.15 -0.33 38.17
N LYS A 96 -1.49 -0.50 36.88
CA LYS A 96 -1.56 0.62 35.92
C LYS A 96 -2.57 1.70 36.34
N ASP A 97 -3.58 1.34 37.14
CA ASP A 97 -4.55 2.28 37.69
C ASP A 97 -3.96 3.24 38.74
N GLU A 98 -2.80 2.92 39.30
CA GLU A 98 -2.09 3.77 40.26
C GLU A 98 -1.07 4.71 39.57
N TRP A 99 -0.78 4.50 38.29
CA TRP A 99 0.25 5.24 37.57
C TRP A 99 -0.11 6.74 37.49
N PRO A 100 0.86 7.66 37.55
CA PRO A 100 0.61 9.07 37.32
C PRO A 100 -0.05 9.29 35.95
N LEU A 101 -1.15 10.05 35.91
CA LEU A 101 -1.79 10.47 34.67
C LEU A 101 -0.99 11.58 33.98
N PRO A 102 -1.08 11.68 32.65
CA PRO A 102 -0.51 12.80 31.92
C PRO A 102 -1.36 14.06 32.13
N PRO A 103 -0.75 15.25 32.14
CA PRO A 103 -1.46 16.50 31.87
C PRO A 103 -2.28 16.41 30.57
N TRP A 104 -3.40 17.11 30.49
CA TRP A 104 -4.28 17.04 29.31
C TRP A 104 -3.62 17.45 27.99
N ASP A 105 -2.74 18.45 28.01
CA ASP A 105 -1.98 18.87 26.83
C ASP A 105 -1.02 17.76 26.38
N VAL A 106 -0.32 17.14 27.33
CA VAL A 106 0.59 16.02 27.11
C VAL A 106 -0.15 14.76 26.65
N ALA A 107 -1.34 14.51 27.18
CA ALA A 107 -2.16 13.36 26.85
C ALA A 107 -2.51 13.31 25.35
N ILE A 108 -2.73 14.45 24.70
CA ILE A 108 -2.98 14.55 23.26
C ILE A 108 -1.77 14.04 22.46
N ILE A 109 -0.56 14.44 22.85
CA ILE A 109 0.68 13.99 22.20
C ILE A 109 0.92 12.50 22.46
N PHE A 110 0.70 12.05 23.70
CA PHE A 110 0.84 10.64 24.05
C PHE A 110 -0.12 9.76 23.25
N TYR A 111 -1.39 10.16 23.16
CA TYR A 111 -2.40 9.52 22.33
C TYR A 111 -1.95 9.42 20.87
N ALA A 112 -1.57 10.55 20.26
CA ALA A 112 -1.16 10.57 18.86
C ALA A 112 0.13 9.75 18.60
N HIS A 113 1.02 9.64 19.58
CA HIS A 113 2.22 8.82 19.46
C HIS A 113 1.87 7.32 19.40
N LEU A 114 0.93 6.87 20.23
CA LEU A 114 0.48 5.48 20.28
C LEU A 114 -0.16 5.02 18.95
N LEU A 115 -0.81 5.94 18.23
CA LEU A 115 -1.34 5.70 16.89
C LEU A 115 -0.27 5.54 15.80
N SER A 116 1.02 5.60 16.16
CA SER A 116 2.14 5.27 15.27
C SER A 116 2.95 4.13 15.88
N PRO A 117 2.43 2.88 15.88
CA PRO A 117 2.91 1.80 16.75
C PRO A 117 4.39 1.48 16.55
N PHE A 118 4.92 1.67 15.33
CA PHE A 118 6.32 1.38 15.04
C PHE A 118 7.25 2.48 15.58
N ASN A 119 6.86 3.74 15.40
CA ASN A 119 7.62 4.87 15.92
C ASN A 119 7.54 4.88 17.45
N PHE A 120 6.37 4.64 18.02
CA PHE A 120 6.18 4.51 19.47
C PHE A 120 7.09 3.45 20.06
N GLN A 121 7.04 2.22 19.53
CA GLN A 121 7.88 1.14 20.02
C GLN A 121 9.37 1.53 19.95
N ARG A 122 9.84 2.00 18.79
CA ARG A 122 11.24 2.40 18.59
C ARG A 122 11.65 3.47 19.60
N ASP A 123 10.82 4.49 19.76
CA ASP A 123 11.13 5.66 20.56
C ASP A 123 11.09 5.33 22.06
N ILE A 124 10.12 4.54 22.53
CA ILE A 124 10.05 4.11 23.94
C ILE A 124 11.15 3.09 24.27
N GLU A 125 11.40 2.08 23.43
CA GLU A 125 12.50 1.11 23.67
C GLU A 125 13.86 1.81 23.74
N SER A 126 14.09 2.84 22.90
CA SER A 126 15.37 3.55 22.84
C SER A 126 15.58 4.60 23.93
N ASN A 127 14.49 5.16 24.49
CA ASN A 127 14.56 6.29 25.42
C ASN A 127 14.05 5.97 26.83
N PHE A 128 13.06 5.10 26.95
CA PHE A 128 12.35 4.76 28.19
C PHE A 128 12.07 3.24 28.29
N PRO A 129 13.11 2.39 28.24
CA PRO A 129 12.95 0.94 28.08
C PRO A 129 12.15 0.27 29.20
N LYS A 130 12.12 0.84 30.42
CA LYS A 130 11.35 0.24 31.52
C LYS A 130 9.85 0.46 31.34
N LEU A 131 9.44 1.52 30.64
CA LEU A 131 8.03 1.71 30.28
C LEU A 131 7.56 0.69 29.27
N TRP A 132 8.41 0.35 28.30
CA TRP A 132 8.10 -0.72 27.34
C TRP A 132 7.96 -2.08 28.04
N GLN A 133 8.89 -2.39 28.95
CA GLN A 133 8.85 -3.62 29.76
C GLN A 133 7.61 -3.68 30.67
N ALA A 134 7.14 -2.55 31.17
CA ALA A 134 5.93 -2.43 31.97
C ALA A 134 4.64 -2.39 31.11
N GLU A 135 4.75 -2.59 29.79
CA GLU A 135 3.63 -2.59 28.85
C GLU A 135 2.79 -1.31 28.93
N ILE A 136 3.47 -0.15 28.86
CA ILE A 136 2.82 1.16 28.87
C ILE A 136 1.65 1.23 27.89
N GLU A 137 0.53 1.77 28.36
CA GLU A 137 -0.70 1.96 27.59
C GLU A 137 -1.32 3.33 27.92
N PHE A 138 -2.26 3.76 27.08
CA PHE A 138 -3.03 4.96 27.37
C PHE A 138 -4.00 4.72 28.53
N PRO A 139 -4.02 5.56 29.59
CA PRO A 139 -4.89 5.38 30.75
C PRO A 139 -6.34 5.82 30.45
N LEU A 140 -6.97 5.13 29.48
CA LEU A 140 -8.21 5.55 28.84
C LEU A 140 -9.37 5.74 29.82
N ALA A 141 -9.64 4.73 30.66
CA ALA A 141 -10.75 4.75 31.62
C ALA A 141 -10.60 5.86 32.68
N ARG A 142 -9.38 6.08 33.17
CA ARG A 142 -9.09 7.12 34.17
C ARG A 142 -9.18 8.53 33.58
N MET A 143 -8.67 8.72 32.36
CA MET A 143 -8.80 9.98 31.64
C MET A 143 -10.25 10.26 31.22
N ALA A 144 -11.04 9.21 30.92
CA ALA A 144 -12.46 9.36 30.62
C ALA A 144 -13.26 9.79 31.86
N SER A 145 -13.00 9.17 33.02
CA SER A 145 -13.78 9.36 34.25
C SER A 145 -13.47 10.64 35.03
N SER A 146 -12.24 11.15 34.97
CA SER A 146 -11.86 12.38 35.68
C SER A 146 -11.27 13.45 34.76
N ASN A 147 -11.39 14.72 35.16
CA ASN A 147 -10.71 15.85 34.53
C ASN A 147 -9.48 16.32 35.32
N THR A 148 -9.34 15.90 36.57
CA THR A 148 -8.25 16.30 37.47
C THR A 148 -7.70 15.08 38.22
N ASP A 149 -6.40 15.11 38.54
CA ASP A 149 -5.77 14.06 39.34
C ASP A 149 -4.71 14.68 40.25
N GLU A 150 -5.10 14.93 41.50
CA GLU A 150 -4.25 15.63 42.47
C GLU A 150 -3.00 14.83 42.86
N ALA A 151 -3.04 13.49 42.75
CA ALA A 151 -1.87 12.65 43.01
C ALA A 151 -0.80 12.84 41.94
N SER A 152 -1.20 12.82 40.66
CA SER A 152 -0.34 13.04 39.50
C SER A 152 0.19 14.46 39.48
N LYS A 153 -0.64 15.44 39.82
CA LYS A 153 -0.23 16.84 40.01
C LYS A 153 0.84 16.98 41.09
N ARG A 154 0.67 16.34 42.26
CA ARG A 154 1.70 16.34 43.32
C ARG A 154 2.99 15.67 42.85
N ALA A 155 2.89 14.53 42.17
CA ALA A 155 4.05 13.82 41.64
C ALA A 155 4.83 14.68 40.61
N TRP A 156 4.11 15.33 39.70
CA TRP A 156 4.69 16.25 38.73
C TRP A 156 5.34 17.46 39.40
N MET A 157 4.65 18.13 40.32
CA MET A 157 5.20 19.32 41.00
C MET A 157 6.40 19.00 41.89
N LYS A 158 6.50 17.76 42.39
CA LYS A 158 7.69 17.29 43.11
C LYS A 158 8.91 17.17 42.19
N GLU A 159 8.71 16.68 40.97
CA GLU A 159 9.79 16.49 39.99
C GLU A 159 10.13 17.80 39.24
N TYR A 160 9.10 18.58 38.89
CA TYR A 160 9.19 19.78 38.05
C TYR A 160 8.50 20.99 38.71
N PRO A 161 9.01 21.50 39.84
CA PRO A 161 8.32 22.51 40.66
C PRO A 161 8.08 23.86 39.96
N LYS A 162 8.82 24.15 38.88
CA LYS A 162 8.69 25.40 38.10
C LYS A 162 7.76 25.29 36.90
N ILE A 163 7.25 24.09 36.62
CA ILE A 163 6.48 23.80 35.41
C ILE A 163 5.10 23.33 35.89
N PRO A 164 4.03 24.09 35.64
CA PRO A 164 2.70 23.73 36.14
C PRO A 164 2.24 22.41 35.54
N TYR A 165 1.56 21.56 36.31
CA TYR A 165 0.93 20.35 35.76
C TYR A 165 -0.21 20.73 34.80
N ASP A 166 -1.15 21.57 35.25
CA ASP A 166 -2.31 21.98 34.46
C ASP A 166 -2.00 23.20 33.56
N ILE A 167 -1.70 22.98 32.29
CA ILE A 167 -1.78 24.05 31.26
C ILE A 167 -3.24 24.27 30.84
N ILE A 168 -4.00 23.18 30.80
CA ILE A 168 -5.41 23.12 30.42
C ILE A 168 -6.19 22.68 31.66
N ALA A 169 -7.30 23.37 31.94
CA ALA A 169 -8.27 22.98 32.95
C ALA A 169 -9.67 22.88 32.34
N PHE A 170 -10.56 22.17 33.05
CA PHE A 170 -11.98 22.05 32.69
C PHE A 170 -12.80 22.91 33.65
N ARG A 171 -13.82 23.61 33.14
CA ARG A 171 -14.78 24.35 33.97
C ARG A 171 -15.68 23.40 34.75
N ASP A 172 -16.35 23.95 35.77
CA ASP A 172 -17.39 23.24 36.51
C ASP A 172 -18.44 22.66 35.54
N GLY A 173 -18.73 21.36 35.67
CA GLY A 173 -19.56 20.61 34.71
C GLY A 173 -18.77 19.90 33.59
N GLY A 174 -17.47 20.11 33.48
CA GLY A 174 -16.54 19.24 32.75
C GLY A 174 -16.57 19.30 31.22
N SER A 175 -17.40 20.16 30.62
CA SER A 175 -17.61 20.24 29.17
C SER A 175 -16.75 21.29 28.46
N GLN A 176 -16.37 22.38 29.13
CA GLN A 176 -15.58 23.47 28.55
C GLN A 176 -14.17 23.48 29.12
N THR A 177 -13.17 23.63 28.23
CA THR A 177 -11.77 23.74 28.62
C THR A 177 -11.28 25.19 28.59
N TYR A 178 -10.16 25.48 29.26
CA TYR A 178 -9.47 26.76 29.17
C TYR A 178 -8.00 26.64 29.57
N VAL A 179 -7.17 27.52 29.02
CA VAL A 179 -5.78 27.67 29.46
C VAL A 179 -5.73 28.33 30.84
N THR A 180 -4.94 27.77 31.75
CA THR A 180 -4.96 28.14 33.19
C THR A 180 -4.29 29.48 33.49
N SER A 181 -3.17 29.81 32.84
CA SER A 181 -2.53 31.12 32.98
C SER A 181 -1.55 31.45 31.85
N LYS A 182 -1.26 32.75 31.71
CA LYS A 182 -0.30 33.29 30.75
C LYS A 182 1.11 32.75 31.01
N ASN A 183 1.88 32.49 29.95
CA ASN A 183 3.26 31.97 29.96
C ASN A 183 3.46 30.52 30.45
N ASN A 184 2.38 29.78 30.75
CA ASN A 184 2.51 28.36 31.15
C ASN A 184 3.04 27.45 30.04
N MET A 185 3.04 27.94 28.79
CA MET A 185 3.56 27.23 27.63
C MET A 185 5.06 27.47 27.38
N ASP A 186 5.69 28.41 28.08
CA ASP A 186 7.10 28.72 27.85
C ASP A 186 7.99 27.52 28.22
N ILE A 187 9.02 27.27 27.42
CA ILE A 187 9.94 26.16 27.66
C ILE A 187 10.86 26.54 28.81
N GLN A 188 10.61 25.95 29.98
CA GLN A 188 11.43 26.13 31.17
C GLN A 188 12.62 25.19 31.15
N GLY A 189 13.74 25.60 31.75
CA GLY A 189 14.89 24.73 31.96
C GLY A 189 15.89 24.69 30.80
N TYR A 190 15.75 25.55 29.77
CA TYR A 190 16.67 25.57 28.63
C TYR A 190 18.12 25.88 29.04
N ILE A 191 19.07 25.06 28.58
CA ILE A 191 20.49 25.22 28.86
C ILE A 191 21.22 25.66 27.60
N CYS A 192 21.69 26.89 27.58
CA CYS A 192 22.50 27.37 26.46
C CYS A 192 23.94 26.88 26.56
N ARG A 193 24.40 26.18 25.52
CA ARG A 193 25.76 25.63 25.41
C ARG A 193 26.75 26.53 24.65
N SER A 194 26.35 27.75 24.28
CA SER A 194 27.29 28.73 23.71
C SER A 194 28.43 28.98 24.69
N TRP A 195 29.67 28.98 24.20
CA TRP A 195 30.85 29.33 25.01
C TRP A 195 30.75 30.75 25.61
N ARG A 196 29.91 31.60 25.01
CA ARG A 196 29.58 32.96 25.49
C ARG A 196 28.51 32.97 26.59
N CYS A 197 27.81 31.85 26.79
CA CYS A 197 26.81 31.74 27.85
C CYS A 197 27.48 31.25 29.12
N ASN A 198 27.33 32.03 30.20
CA ASN A 198 27.96 31.71 31.46
C ASN A 198 27.45 30.34 31.95
N LYS A 199 28.37 29.44 32.26
CA LYS A 199 28.05 28.06 32.64
C LYS A 199 27.17 28.11 33.90
N LYS A 200 25.95 27.52 33.85
CA LYS A 200 25.04 27.19 34.98
C LYS A 200 23.78 28.06 35.22
N LYS A 201 23.23 28.79 34.23
CA LYS A 201 21.84 29.30 34.33
C LYS A 201 20.91 28.55 33.36
N THR A 202 19.77 28.11 33.88
CA THR A 202 18.63 27.65 33.07
C THR A 202 17.78 28.85 32.69
N TYR A 203 17.31 28.90 31.45
CA TYR A 203 16.49 29.99 30.93
C TYR A 203 15.08 29.50 30.57
N ALA A 204 14.15 30.45 30.42
CA ALA A 204 12.85 30.21 29.82
C ALA A 204 12.90 30.68 28.35
N ILE A 205 12.51 29.84 27.40
CA ILE A 205 12.30 30.25 26.01
C ILE A 205 10.82 30.55 25.84
N PRO A 206 10.45 31.79 25.41
CA PRO A 206 9.06 32.11 25.10
C PRO A 206 8.49 31.17 24.03
N MET A 207 7.30 30.62 24.26
CA MET A 207 6.71 29.66 23.30
C MET A 207 6.50 30.29 21.92
N ALA A 208 6.19 31.58 21.85
CA ALA A 208 6.08 32.30 20.57
C ALA A 208 7.40 32.26 19.77
N ASP A 209 8.55 32.38 20.44
CA ASP A 209 9.86 32.35 19.78
C ASP A 209 10.22 30.93 19.36
N TRP A 210 9.92 29.94 20.20
CA TRP A 210 10.07 28.53 19.87
C TRP A 210 9.23 28.13 18.65
N ALA A 211 7.97 28.53 18.62
CA ALA A 211 7.06 28.22 17.54
C ALA A 211 7.56 28.81 16.22
N ARG A 212 7.97 30.08 16.19
CA ARG A 212 8.59 30.70 14.98
C ARG A 212 9.84 29.95 14.55
N TYR A 213 10.72 29.61 15.49
CA TYR A 213 11.93 28.84 15.20
C TYR A 213 11.63 27.45 14.61
N ARG A 214 10.56 26.79 15.06
CA ARG A 214 10.16 25.46 14.58
C ARG A 214 9.51 25.46 13.20
N VAL A 215 8.91 26.55 12.72
CA VAL A 215 8.21 26.55 11.42
C VAL A 215 8.77 27.52 10.38
N ALA A 216 9.45 28.59 10.81
CA ALA A 216 10.08 29.56 9.91
C ALA A 216 11.60 29.34 9.79
N GLN A 217 12.23 29.94 8.77
CA GLN A 217 13.69 30.00 8.64
C GLN A 217 14.30 31.05 9.60
N THR A 218 13.84 31.05 10.84
CA THR A 218 14.27 32.00 11.87
C THR A 218 15.29 31.37 12.80
N SER A 219 16.11 32.20 13.43
CA SER A 219 17.03 31.76 14.47
C SER A 219 16.40 31.90 15.84
N LEU A 220 16.62 30.93 16.71
CA LEU A 220 16.28 31.07 18.12
C LEU A 220 17.41 31.79 18.85
N THR A 221 17.06 32.79 19.66
CA THR A 221 18.04 33.60 20.39
C THR A 221 18.07 33.19 21.86
N CYS A 222 19.26 32.89 22.38
CA CYS A 222 19.42 32.58 23.80
C CYS A 222 19.04 33.81 24.67
N PRO A 223 18.14 33.67 25.66
CA PRO A 223 17.77 34.77 26.57
C PRO A 223 18.94 35.30 27.41
N GLY A 224 19.94 34.46 27.68
CA GLY A 224 21.12 34.82 28.47
C GLY A 224 22.21 35.53 27.69
N CYS A 225 22.81 34.84 26.72
CA CYS A 225 23.99 35.34 25.99
C CYS A 225 23.67 36.00 24.65
N ARG A 226 22.39 36.03 24.25
CA ARG A 226 21.92 36.56 22.96
C ARG A 226 22.54 35.91 21.73
N THR A 227 23.19 34.75 21.87
CA THR A 227 23.65 33.96 20.73
C THR A 227 22.43 33.39 20.01
N SER A 228 22.33 33.67 18.72
CA SER A 228 21.28 33.13 17.85
C SER A 228 21.76 31.86 17.14
N PHE A 229 20.87 30.88 17.02
CA PHE A 229 21.15 29.62 16.34
C PHE A 229 20.03 29.29 15.36
N SER A 230 20.41 28.88 14.16
CA SER A 230 19.48 28.47 13.10
C SER A 230 19.02 27.02 13.30
N ARG A 231 17.78 26.74 12.90
CA ARG A 231 17.17 25.40 12.94
C ARG A 231 17.99 24.40 12.13
N TYR A 232 18.50 24.84 10.99
CA TYR A 232 19.31 24.03 10.10
C TYR A 232 20.80 24.31 10.30
N GLY A 233 21.59 23.25 10.44
CA GLY A 233 23.05 23.35 10.37
C GLY A 233 23.56 23.62 8.94
N ARG A 234 24.89 23.71 8.78
CA ARG A 234 25.54 23.87 7.46
C ARG A 234 25.15 22.80 6.43
N ASN A 235 24.70 21.63 6.89
CA ASN A 235 24.33 20.48 6.05
C ASN A 235 22.81 20.20 6.03
N LEU A 236 21.94 21.21 6.26
CA LEU A 236 20.47 21.08 6.24
C LEU A 236 19.85 20.08 7.25
N GLN A 237 20.59 19.68 8.28
CA GLN A 237 20.08 18.79 9.32
C GLN A 237 19.31 19.57 10.40
N ASP A 238 18.14 19.08 10.80
CA ASP A 238 17.31 19.65 11.88
C ASP A 238 18.00 19.48 13.24
N ARG A 239 18.41 20.59 13.85
CA ARG A 239 19.11 20.60 15.13
C ARG A 239 18.22 20.22 16.30
N VAL A 240 16.92 20.51 16.25
CA VAL A 240 16.00 20.29 17.37
C VAL A 240 15.90 18.82 17.68
N VAL A 241 15.61 18.01 16.67
CA VAL A 241 15.48 16.56 16.84
C VAL A 241 16.81 15.96 17.29
N ARG A 242 17.93 16.39 16.69
CA ARG A 242 19.25 15.81 16.95
C ARG A 242 19.84 16.14 18.33
N TYR A 243 19.74 17.40 18.76
CA TYR A 243 20.40 17.89 19.98
C TYR A 243 19.43 18.10 21.14
N SER A 244 18.15 17.78 20.98
CA SER A 244 17.13 17.92 22.04
C SER A 244 17.57 17.36 23.40
N ARG A 245 18.15 16.15 23.42
CA ARG A 245 18.67 15.53 24.65
C ARG A 245 19.74 16.38 25.34
N GLU A 246 20.60 17.04 24.56
CA GLU A 246 21.67 17.88 25.09
C GLU A 246 21.18 19.27 25.52
N GLU A 247 20.19 19.81 24.81
CA GLU A 247 19.67 21.17 24.98
C GLU A 247 18.56 21.28 26.04
N PHE A 248 17.69 20.26 26.10
CA PHE A 248 16.53 20.20 27.00
C PHE A 248 16.65 19.11 28.06
N GLY A 249 17.57 18.15 27.91
CA GLY A 249 17.74 17.02 28.82
C GLY A 249 16.90 15.78 28.46
N TYR A 250 16.09 15.87 27.40
CA TYR A 250 15.17 14.83 26.96
C TYR A 250 14.97 14.84 25.43
N PRO A 251 14.55 13.72 24.82
CA PRO A 251 14.30 13.65 23.37
C PRO A 251 13.06 14.45 22.97
N VAL A 252 13.10 15.08 21.79
CA VAL A 252 11.90 15.64 21.12
C VAL A 252 11.54 14.75 19.93
N PHE A 253 10.31 14.25 19.91
CA PHE A 253 9.85 13.23 18.95
C PHE A 253 9.25 13.79 17.65
N ASN A 254 9.14 15.11 17.50
CA ASN A 254 8.55 15.78 16.33
C ASN A 254 7.10 15.30 16.03
N LEU A 255 6.27 15.29 17.05
CA LEU A 255 4.88 14.80 17.07
C LEU A 255 3.84 15.92 17.05
N TRP A 256 4.21 17.19 17.23
CA TRP A 256 3.23 18.28 17.44
C TRP A 256 2.22 18.45 16.29
N GLU A 257 2.56 18.08 15.06
CA GLU A 257 1.66 18.10 13.91
C GLU A 257 0.67 16.93 13.90
N SER A 258 1.02 15.81 14.52
CA SER A 258 0.22 14.58 14.46
C SER A 258 -1.18 14.76 15.06
N PRO A 259 -1.37 15.36 16.25
CA PRO A 259 -2.71 15.68 16.74
C PRO A 259 -3.48 16.64 15.83
N GLN A 260 -2.83 17.62 15.21
CA GLN A 260 -3.55 18.56 14.35
C GLN A 260 -4.23 17.85 13.18
N ARG A 261 -3.60 16.82 12.61
CA ARG A 261 -4.22 16.02 11.53
C ARG A 261 -5.42 15.20 11.99
N GLN A 262 -5.45 14.77 13.25
CA GLN A 262 -6.53 13.95 13.81
C GLN A 262 -7.73 14.79 14.25
N PHE A 263 -7.47 15.94 14.88
CA PHE A 263 -8.47 16.79 15.54
C PHE A 263 -8.80 18.10 14.79
N CYS A 264 -8.33 18.26 13.54
CA CYS A 264 -8.74 19.40 12.72
C CYS A 264 -10.26 19.43 12.51
N LYS A 265 -10.81 20.61 12.26
CA LYS A 265 -12.23 20.82 12.03
C LYS A 265 -12.74 19.95 10.88
N SER A 266 -13.79 19.14 11.10
CA SER A 266 -14.32 18.09 10.22
C SER A 266 -13.29 17.01 9.83
N GLY A 267 -12.25 16.86 10.66
CA GLY A 267 -11.21 15.84 10.59
C GLY A 267 -11.69 14.47 11.04
N PHE A 268 -10.75 13.56 11.30
CA PHE A 268 -11.08 12.19 11.70
C PHE A 268 -11.96 12.16 12.96
N VAL A 269 -11.55 12.85 14.02
CA VAL A 269 -12.25 12.78 15.31
C VAL A 269 -13.67 13.35 15.25
N ASP A 270 -13.91 14.44 14.54
CA ASP A 270 -15.27 14.97 14.38
C ASP A 270 -16.20 13.92 13.77
N ARG A 271 -15.74 13.22 12.73
CA ARG A 271 -16.54 12.19 12.07
C ARG A 271 -16.71 10.93 12.91
N ILE A 272 -15.73 10.59 13.75
CA ILE A 272 -15.88 9.51 14.75
C ILE A 272 -16.93 9.89 15.79
N LEU A 273 -16.91 11.13 16.28
CA LEU A 273 -17.86 11.60 17.29
C LEU A 273 -19.30 11.73 16.75
N ASP A 274 -19.46 11.85 15.44
CA ASP A 274 -20.74 11.82 14.73
C ASP A 274 -21.29 10.39 14.49
N LEU A 275 -20.53 9.34 14.84
CA LEU A 275 -21.00 7.96 14.72
C LEU A 275 -22.13 7.68 15.70
N ASP A 276 -23.11 6.90 15.24
CA ASP A 276 -24.20 6.43 16.10
C ASP A 276 -23.66 5.45 17.15
N GLU A 277 -23.91 5.76 18.43
CA GLU A 277 -23.41 4.95 19.55
C GLU A 277 -23.98 3.53 19.54
N THR A 278 -25.25 3.35 19.13
CA THR A 278 -25.87 2.03 19.08
C THR A 278 -25.24 1.15 18.00
N TYR A 279 -24.85 1.76 16.89
CA TYR A 279 -24.13 1.11 15.80
C TYR A 279 -22.73 0.67 16.22
N ILE A 280 -21.90 1.57 16.79
CA ILE A 280 -20.51 1.23 17.13
C ILE A 280 -20.40 0.17 18.21
N LEU A 281 -21.38 0.08 19.11
CA LEU A 281 -21.45 -0.91 20.19
C LEU A 281 -22.09 -2.24 19.76
N ALA A 282 -22.50 -2.37 18.50
CA ALA A 282 -23.02 -3.62 17.97
C ALA A 282 -21.90 -4.66 17.82
N PRO A 283 -22.14 -5.96 18.12
CA PRO A 283 -21.11 -7.00 17.95
C PRO A 283 -20.55 -7.11 16.52
N SER A 284 -21.31 -6.66 15.52
CA SER A 284 -20.91 -6.67 14.12
C SER A 284 -19.71 -5.75 13.82
N THR A 285 -19.46 -4.69 14.59
CA THR A 285 -18.32 -3.77 14.36
C THR A 285 -16.99 -4.40 14.77
N VAL A 286 -16.98 -5.16 15.87
CA VAL A 286 -15.83 -6.00 16.26
C VAL A 286 -15.51 -7.00 15.15
N SER A 287 -16.52 -7.72 14.65
CA SER A 287 -16.36 -8.65 13.54
C SER A 287 -15.81 -7.96 12.30
N ARG A 288 -16.24 -6.73 12.00
CA ARG A 288 -15.74 -5.95 10.86
C ARG A 288 -14.26 -5.59 11.01
N TYR A 289 -13.84 -5.17 12.19
CA TYR A 289 -12.43 -4.91 12.48
C TYR A 289 -11.57 -6.18 12.31
N LEU A 290 -12.01 -7.31 12.84
CA LEU A 290 -11.29 -8.59 12.70
C LEU A 290 -11.21 -9.06 11.24
N ASN A 291 -12.32 -8.92 10.49
CA ASN A 291 -12.37 -9.19 9.05
C ASN A 291 -11.42 -8.28 8.26
N PHE A 292 -11.26 -7.03 8.67
CA PHE A 292 -10.30 -6.11 8.07
C PHE A 292 -8.85 -6.54 8.31
N LEU A 293 -8.50 -6.94 9.54
CA LEU A 293 -7.19 -7.52 9.82
C LEU A 293 -6.95 -8.79 8.99
N GLN A 294 -7.98 -9.59 8.73
CA GLN A 294 -7.84 -10.79 7.92
C GLN A 294 -7.57 -10.43 6.45
N LEU A 295 -8.19 -9.37 5.92
CA LEU A 295 -7.84 -8.84 4.60
C LEU A 295 -6.39 -8.34 4.56
N MET A 296 -5.91 -7.67 5.61
CA MET A 296 -4.50 -7.24 5.69
C MET A 296 -3.52 -8.41 5.71
N LYS A 297 -3.92 -9.55 6.29
CA LYS A 297 -3.09 -10.76 6.30
C LYS A 297 -2.98 -11.40 4.92
N GLU A 298 -4.08 -11.46 4.19
CA GLU A 298 -4.17 -12.20 2.93
C GLU A 298 -3.76 -11.37 1.71
N THR A 299 -3.74 -10.05 1.84
CA THR A 299 -3.48 -9.14 0.73
C THR A 299 -2.24 -8.30 0.97
N GLN A 300 -1.48 -8.03 -0.09
CA GLN A 300 -0.36 -7.07 -0.08
C GLN A 300 -0.81 -5.67 -0.51
N SER A 301 -2.13 -5.46 -0.65
CA SER A 301 -2.71 -4.19 -1.07
C SER A 301 -2.68 -3.17 0.07
N ILE A 302 -2.58 -1.89 -0.30
CA ILE A 302 -2.86 -0.81 0.65
C ILE A 302 -4.36 -0.85 0.93
N LEU A 303 -4.73 -1.12 2.18
CA LEU A 303 -6.12 -1.15 2.62
C LEU A 303 -6.46 0.13 3.39
N VAL A 304 -7.64 0.68 3.13
CA VAL A 304 -8.15 1.89 3.80
C VAL A 304 -9.33 1.49 4.67
N PRO A 305 -9.25 1.65 6.01
CA PRO A 305 -10.35 1.28 6.89
C PRO A 305 -11.59 2.17 6.65
N THR A 306 -12.77 1.72 7.05
CA THR A 306 -13.93 2.60 7.31
C THR A 306 -13.80 3.22 8.70
N LEU A 307 -14.58 4.27 9.03
CA LEU A 307 -14.44 4.96 10.34
C LEU A 307 -14.66 4.05 11.54
N ASP A 308 -15.62 3.13 11.48
CA ASP A 308 -15.84 2.15 12.54
C ASP A 308 -14.64 1.21 12.71
N ILE A 309 -14.10 0.70 11.61
CA ILE A 309 -12.90 -0.15 11.63
C ILE A 309 -11.69 0.63 12.18
N ASP A 310 -11.53 1.89 11.77
CA ASP A 310 -10.41 2.74 12.17
C ASP A 310 -10.49 3.11 13.66
N LEU A 311 -11.69 3.37 14.19
CA LEU A 311 -11.91 3.55 15.63
C LEU A 311 -11.46 2.33 16.44
N PHE A 312 -11.87 1.13 16.07
CA PHE A 312 -11.47 -0.09 16.77
C PHE A 312 -9.97 -0.32 16.65
N TRP A 313 -9.40 0.00 15.49
CA TRP A 313 -7.95 -0.08 15.27
C TRP A 313 -7.17 0.93 16.13
N HIS A 314 -7.63 2.18 16.23
CA HIS A 314 -7.04 3.19 17.12
C HIS A 314 -7.13 2.72 18.58
N THR A 315 -8.30 2.20 18.99
CA THR A 315 -8.51 1.68 20.36
C THR A 315 -7.54 0.55 20.70
N HIS A 316 -7.33 -0.38 19.77
CA HIS A 316 -6.38 -1.49 19.93
C HIS A 316 -4.94 -0.97 20.07
N GLN A 317 -4.55 0.05 19.30
CA GLN A 317 -3.22 0.66 19.35
C GLN A 317 -2.90 1.39 20.65
N LEU A 318 -3.92 1.75 21.46
CA LEU A 318 -3.72 2.37 22.78
C LEU A 318 -3.05 1.45 23.81
N SER A 319 -2.98 0.15 23.53
CA SER A 319 -2.20 -0.84 24.28
C SER A 319 -1.11 -1.43 23.37
N PRO A 320 0.00 -0.72 23.13
CA PRO A 320 0.93 -0.97 22.03
C PRO A 320 1.69 -2.30 22.15
N ALA A 321 2.02 -2.73 23.38
CA ALA A 321 2.65 -4.04 23.62
C ALA A 321 1.69 -5.19 23.28
N ALA A 322 0.44 -5.10 23.73
CA ALA A 322 -0.62 -6.06 23.42
C ALA A 322 -0.96 -6.07 21.93
N TYR A 323 -1.09 -4.91 21.30
CA TYR A 323 -1.28 -4.77 19.85
C TYR A 323 -0.15 -5.44 19.05
N HIS A 324 1.10 -5.17 19.42
CA HIS A 324 2.26 -5.81 18.79
C HIS A 324 2.21 -7.33 18.92
N ALA A 325 1.95 -7.83 20.13
CA ALA A 325 1.85 -9.26 20.40
C ALA A 325 0.71 -9.91 19.60
N TYR A 326 -0.44 -9.25 19.52
CA TYR A 326 -1.60 -9.70 18.76
C TYR A 326 -1.29 -9.81 17.27
N CYS A 327 -0.78 -8.73 16.66
CA CYS A 327 -0.42 -8.71 15.23
C CYS A 327 0.62 -9.79 14.91
N LYS A 328 1.67 -9.91 15.73
CA LYS A 328 2.71 -10.92 15.54
C LYS A 328 2.14 -12.34 15.64
N ARG A 329 1.27 -12.61 16.61
CA ARG A 329 0.71 -13.95 16.85
C ARG A 329 -0.32 -14.37 15.80
N HIS A 330 -1.21 -13.48 15.40
CA HIS A 330 -2.39 -13.84 14.59
C HIS A 330 -2.24 -13.48 13.11
N ILE A 331 -1.62 -12.33 12.83
CA ILE A 331 -1.40 -11.81 11.47
C ILE A 331 -0.08 -12.34 10.91
N GLY A 332 0.93 -12.55 11.77
CA GLY A 332 2.27 -13.02 11.38
C GLY A 332 3.21 -11.89 10.94
N GLN A 333 2.72 -10.64 10.96
CA GLN A 333 3.51 -9.45 10.66
C GLN A 333 3.11 -8.31 11.60
N ARG A 334 4.01 -7.36 11.78
CA ARG A 334 3.70 -6.10 12.45
C ARG A 334 2.86 -5.26 11.49
N ILE A 335 1.76 -4.69 11.98
CA ILE A 335 0.91 -3.79 11.20
C ILE A 335 1.20 -2.36 11.67
N ASN A 336 1.54 -1.48 10.73
CA ASN A 336 1.70 -0.06 10.99
C ASN A 336 0.41 0.68 10.62
N HIS A 337 0.14 1.78 11.31
CA HIS A 337 -0.93 2.71 10.96
C HIS A 337 -0.28 3.95 10.35
N ASP A 338 -0.44 4.11 9.04
CA ASP A 338 0.14 5.22 8.28
C ASP A 338 -0.97 6.08 7.68
N ASP A 339 -1.28 7.17 8.37
CA ASP A 339 -2.29 8.15 7.96
C ASP A 339 -1.78 9.16 6.92
N THR A 340 -0.56 9.00 6.40
CA THR A 340 0.07 9.98 5.49
C THR A 340 -0.09 9.64 4.00
N ILE A 341 -0.96 8.68 3.66
CA ILE A 341 -1.22 8.27 2.27
C ILE A 341 -1.89 9.40 1.48
N ARG A 342 -1.25 9.81 0.38
CA ARG A 342 -1.73 10.85 -0.54
C ARG A 342 -3.16 10.57 -1.04
N THR A 343 -3.98 11.61 -1.15
CA THR A 343 -5.42 11.54 -1.47
C THR A 343 -5.75 10.68 -2.69
N GLY A 344 -5.05 10.90 -3.81
CA GLY A 344 -5.29 10.14 -5.04
C GLY A 344 -5.03 8.65 -4.89
N MET A 345 -3.95 8.28 -4.20
CA MET A 345 -3.61 6.89 -3.89
C MET A 345 -4.59 6.27 -2.90
N ARG A 346 -5.04 7.05 -1.91
CA ARG A 346 -6.03 6.64 -0.91
C ARG A 346 -7.38 6.30 -1.52
N SER A 347 -7.91 7.11 -2.45
CA SER A 347 -9.20 6.84 -3.09
C SER A 347 -9.18 5.53 -3.88
N THR A 348 -8.11 5.27 -4.65
CA THR A 348 -7.97 4.00 -5.36
C THR A 348 -7.81 2.81 -4.40
N ALA A 349 -7.07 2.98 -3.31
CA ALA A 349 -6.91 1.96 -2.28
C ALA A 349 -8.22 1.67 -1.53
N GLN A 350 -9.05 2.69 -1.30
CA GLN A 350 -10.36 2.57 -0.69
C GLN A 350 -11.34 1.79 -1.58
N ASP A 351 -11.39 2.12 -2.87
CA ASP A 351 -12.18 1.38 -3.86
C ASP A 351 -11.74 -0.10 -3.89
N MET A 352 -10.42 -0.35 -3.98
CA MET A 352 -9.85 -1.69 -3.92
C MET A 352 -10.20 -2.43 -2.63
N THR A 353 -10.19 -1.74 -1.47
CA THR A 353 -10.58 -2.34 -0.19
C THR A 353 -12.05 -2.77 -0.22
N ALA A 354 -12.94 -1.92 -0.75
CA ALA A 354 -14.36 -2.24 -0.88
C ALA A 354 -14.60 -3.42 -1.83
N HIS A 355 -13.86 -3.49 -2.93
CA HIS A 355 -13.89 -4.62 -3.85
C HIS A 355 -13.47 -5.92 -3.17
N LEU A 356 -12.28 -5.93 -2.54
CA LEU A 356 -11.76 -7.12 -1.83
C LEU A 356 -12.70 -7.58 -0.72
N TRP A 357 -13.24 -6.63 0.06
CA TRP A 357 -14.25 -6.91 1.08
C TRP A 357 -15.49 -7.58 0.49
N THR A 358 -16.03 -6.99 -0.57
CA THR A 358 -17.24 -7.49 -1.24
C THR A 358 -17.03 -8.89 -1.81
N MET A 359 -15.87 -9.13 -2.43
CA MET A 359 -15.54 -10.42 -3.01
C MET A 359 -15.40 -11.52 -1.95
N LYS A 360 -14.87 -11.17 -0.77
CA LYS A 360 -14.60 -12.12 0.30
C LYS A 360 -15.79 -12.37 1.21
N TYR A 361 -16.38 -11.31 1.75
CA TYR A 361 -17.42 -11.40 2.77
C TYR A 361 -18.83 -11.36 2.19
N ASN A 362 -18.97 -11.08 0.89
CA ASN A 362 -20.26 -10.91 0.24
C ASN A 362 -21.14 -9.91 1.01
N GLU A 363 -20.54 -8.78 1.36
CA GLU A 363 -21.13 -7.70 2.14
C GLU A 363 -20.70 -6.35 1.55
N SER A 364 -21.52 -5.31 1.75
CA SER A 364 -21.11 -3.94 1.41
C SER A 364 -20.11 -3.42 2.43
N TYR A 365 -18.99 -2.89 1.95
CA TYR A 365 -17.96 -2.33 2.84
C TYR A 365 -18.43 -1.06 3.56
N PHE A 366 -19.11 -0.17 2.83
CA PHE A 366 -19.58 1.14 3.31
C PHE A 366 -21.01 1.15 3.84
N ALA A 367 -21.78 0.08 3.68
CA ALA A 367 -23.17 0.03 4.12
C ALA A 367 -23.50 -1.36 4.69
N PRO A 368 -22.87 -1.75 5.81
CA PRO A 368 -23.12 -3.05 6.42
C PRO A 368 -24.60 -3.19 6.79
N GLY A 369 -25.20 -4.34 6.46
CA GLY A 369 -26.62 -4.61 6.72
C GLY A 369 -27.61 -3.89 5.80
N ASN A 370 -27.16 -3.21 4.74
CA ASN A 370 -28.07 -2.54 3.79
C ASN A 370 -28.48 -3.48 2.64
N ASP A 371 -29.69 -4.04 2.73
CA ASP A 371 -30.22 -5.00 1.75
C ASP A 371 -30.25 -4.48 0.31
N ALA A 372 -30.53 -3.18 0.10
CA ALA A 372 -30.57 -2.59 -1.23
C ALA A 372 -29.17 -2.54 -1.88
N LYS A 373 -28.13 -2.19 -1.10
CA LYS A 373 -26.74 -2.24 -1.56
C LYS A 373 -26.27 -3.67 -1.80
N MET A 374 -26.73 -4.61 -0.98
CA MET A 374 -26.46 -6.04 -1.18
C MET A 374 -27.08 -6.57 -2.47
N ALA A 375 -28.31 -6.19 -2.78
CA ALA A 375 -28.96 -6.54 -4.04
C ALA A 375 -28.21 -5.98 -5.26
N ASP A 376 -27.72 -4.73 -5.20
CA ASP A 376 -26.92 -4.12 -6.26
C ASP A 376 -25.59 -4.86 -6.46
N ILE A 377 -24.87 -5.19 -5.37
CA ILE A 377 -23.65 -6.01 -5.43
C ILE A 377 -23.92 -7.37 -6.08
N GLN A 378 -25.03 -8.02 -5.70
CA GLN A 378 -25.41 -9.32 -6.25
C GLN A 378 -25.70 -9.22 -7.76
N GLN A 379 -26.42 -8.17 -8.18
CA GLN A 379 -26.67 -7.90 -9.59
C GLN A 379 -25.38 -7.68 -10.38
N GLN A 380 -24.42 -6.93 -9.83
CA GLN A 380 -23.10 -6.71 -10.46
C GLN A 380 -22.33 -8.03 -10.62
N ARG A 381 -22.35 -8.90 -9.59
CA ARG A 381 -21.71 -10.23 -9.64
C ARG A 381 -22.34 -11.11 -10.72
N ASP A 382 -23.66 -11.11 -10.83
CA ASP A 382 -24.36 -11.91 -11.82
C ASP A 382 -24.13 -11.38 -13.25
N ALA A 383 -24.06 -10.06 -13.44
CA ALA A 383 -23.64 -9.46 -14.69
C ALA A 383 -22.20 -9.88 -15.07
N CYS A 384 -21.27 -9.90 -14.12
CA CYS A 384 -19.89 -10.34 -14.35
C CYS A 384 -19.81 -11.84 -14.72
N LYS A 385 -20.59 -12.70 -14.06
CA LYS A 385 -20.72 -14.12 -14.45
C LYS A 385 -21.26 -14.27 -15.86
N GLN A 386 -22.29 -13.50 -16.22
CA GLN A 386 -22.87 -13.51 -17.56
C GLN A 386 -21.86 -13.06 -18.61
N LYS A 387 -21.12 -11.98 -18.35
CA LYS A 387 -20.07 -11.50 -19.24
C LYS A 387 -18.95 -12.52 -19.43
N LYS A 388 -18.55 -13.23 -18.38
CA LYS A 388 -17.58 -14.34 -18.50
C LYS A 388 -18.10 -15.41 -19.47
N LEU A 389 -19.38 -15.76 -19.40
CA LEU A 389 -19.99 -16.71 -20.31
C LEU A 389 -20.04 -16.17 -21.75
N ASP A 390 -20.36 -14.88 -21.93
CA ASP A 390 -20.42 -14.25 -23.26
C ASP A 390 -19.03 -14.10 -23.90
N ASN A 391 -17.98 -13.86 -23.10
CA ASN A 391 -16.58 -13.91 -23.55
C ASN A 391 -16.21 -15.30 -24.10
N VAL A 392 -16.61 -16.37 -23.40
CA VAL A 392 -16.39 -17.76 -23.87
C VAL A 392 -17.13 -18.00 -25.18
N LYS A 393 -18.38 -17.55 -25.32
CA LYS A 393 -19.14 -17.64 -26.57
C LYS A 393 -18.48 -16.87 -27.71
N ALA A 394 -17.94 -15.68 -27.44
CA ALA A 394 -17.26 -14.86 -28.44
C ALA A 394 -15.98 -15.55 -28.96
N LEU A 395 -15.18 -16.14 -28.07
CA LEU A 395 -14.02 -16.94 -28.46
C LEU A 395 -14.42 -18.17 -29.27
N ALA A 396 -15.47 -18.89 -28.85
CA ALA A 396 -15.97 -20.05 -29.60
C ALA A 396 -16.50 -19.66 -31.00
N ALA A 397 -17.18 -18.51 -31.12
CA ALA A 397 -17.63 -17.98 -32.40
C ALA A 397 -16.45 -17.58 -33.30
N PHE A 398 -15.41 -16.97 -32.72
CA PHE A 398 -14.16 -16.68 -33.43
C PHE A 398 -13.51 -17.97 -33.96
N ASP A 399 -13.37 -18.99 -33.11
CA ASP A 399 -12.77 -20.27 -33.48
C ASP A 399 -13.59 -20.96 -34.58
N LYS A 400 -14.92 -20.93 -34.49
CA LYS A 400 -15.82 -21.46 -35.53
C LYS A 400 -15.67 -20.73 -36.86
N ASN A 401 -15.62 -19.40 -36.86
CA ASN A 401 -15.54 -18.60 -38.08
C ASN A 401 -14.20 -18.80 -38.82
N ASN A 402 -13.11 -19.05 -38.09
CA ASN A 402 -11.79 -19.26 -38.67
C ASN A 402 -11.42 -20.74 -38.86
N LYS A 403 -12.34 -21.67 -38.56
CA LYS A 403 -12.11 -23.12 -38.69
C LYS A 403 -11.63 -23.51 -40.09
N HIS A 404 -12.19 -22.91 -41.14
CA HIS A 404 -11.82 -23.20 -42.53
C HIS A 404 -10.32 -22.96 -42.83
N ILE A 405 -9.68 -21.98 -42.17
CA ILE A 405 -8.24 -21.71 -42.32
C ILE A 405 -7.42 -22.82 -41.67
N LYS A 406 -7.86 -23.30 -40.50
CA LYS A 406 -7.23 -24.44 -39.84
C LYS A 406 -7.39 -25.72 -40.65
N ASP A 407 -8.60 -25.97 -41.16
CA ASP A 407 -8.90 -27.12 -42.02
C ASP A 407 -8.04 -27.05 -43.30
N ALA A 408 -7.86 -25.87 -43.91
CA ALA A 408 -6.97 -25.69 -45.07
C ALA A 408 -5.50 -26.02 -44.74
N LEU A 409 -4.99 -25.57 -43.60
CA LEU A 409 -3.65 -25.92 -43.13
C LEU A 409 -3.49 -27.43 -42.91
N ASP A 410 -4.47 -28.07 -42.26
CA ASP A 410 -4.44 -29.51 -41.99
C ASP A 410 -4.48 -30.32 -43.30
N ASN A 411 -5.24 -29.85 -44.29
CA ASN A 411 -5.25 -30.43 -45.62
C ASN A 411 -3.90 -30.26 -46.32
N ALA A 412 -3.29 -29.07 -46.27
CA ALA A 412 -1.98 -28.82 -46.87
C ALA A 412 -0.88 -29.70 -46.25
N TYR A 413 -0.87 -29.84 -44.93
CA TYR A 413 0.02 -30.78 -44.24
C TYR A 413 -0.23 -32.23 -44.66
N SER A 414 -1.50 -32.64 -44.77
CA SER A 414 -1.86 -34.00 -45.20
C SER A 414 -1.39 -34.29 -46.63
N SER A 415 -1.51 -33.33 -47.54
CA SER A 415 -1.02 -33.43 -48.91
C SER A 415 0.51 -33.62 -48.97
N ILE A 416 1.28 -32.84 -48.20
CA ILE A 416 2.73 -33.03 -48.10
C ILE A 416 3.06 -34.45 -47.64
N VAL A 417 2.43 -34.90 -46.55
CA VAL A 417 2.69 -36.24 -45.99
C VAL A 417 2.39 -37.34 -47.02
N GLN A 418 1.31 -37.19 -47.80
CA GLN A 418 0.93 -38.14 -48.84
C GLN A 418 1.93 -38.14 -50.00
N GLU A 419 2.31 -36.97 -50.52
CA GLU A 419 3.25 -36.85 -51.63
C GLU A 419 4.65 -37.32 -51.25
N GLU A 420 5.13 -37.00 -50.04
CA GLU A 420 6.39 -37.52 -49.50
C GLU A 420 6.36 -39.04 -49.34
N ALA A 421 5.20 -39.62 -49.01
CA ALA A 421 5.05 -41.08 -48.92
C ALA A 421 5.14 -41.74 -50.30
N GLU A 422 4.47 -41.18 -51.31
CA GLU A 422 4.57 -41.67 -52.70
C GLU A 422 5.99 -41.50 -53.24
N LEU A 423 6.63 -40.36 -53.03
CA LEU A 423 8.03 -40.13 -53.40
C LEU A 423 8.96 -41.15 -52.74
N ARG A 424 8.78 -41.45 -51.44
CA ARG A 424 9.53 -42.50 -50.73
C ARG A 424 9.34 -43.87 -51.36
N LYS A 425 8.11 -44.21 -51.78
CA LYS A 425 7.78 -45.47 -52.44
C LYS A 425 8.44 -45.57 -53.82
N VAL A 426 8.37 -44.53 -54.64
CA VAL A 426 9.04 -44.49 -55.96
C VAL A 426 10.56 -44.56 -55.80
N ARG A 427 11.15 -43.82 -54.84
CA ARG A 427 12.58 -43.95 -54.48
C ARG A 427 12.94 -45.36 -54.02
N GLY A 428 12.04 -46.06 -53.34
CA GLY A 428 12.19 -47.48 -52.98
C GLY A 428 12.27 -48.38 -54.20
N THR A 429 11.34 -48.23 -55.14
CA THR A 429 11.32 -49.05 -56.38
C THR A 429 12.50 -48.76 -57.29
N ALA A 430 12.91 -47.49 -57.45
CA ALA A 430 14.09 -47.11 -58.20
C ALA A 430 15.37 -47.76 -57.64
N ARG A 431 15.53 -47.78 -56.31
CA ARG A 431 16.65 -48.46 -55.63
C ARG A 431 16.66 -49.97 -55.88
N ALA A 432 15.48 -50.61 -55.87
CA ALA A 432 15.38 -52.03 -56.19
C ALA A 432 15.80 -52.32 -57.64
N ILE A 433 15.28 -51.55 -58.62
CA ILE A 433 15.66 -51.69 -60.04
C ILE A 433 17.16 -51.43 -60.24
N GLN A 434 17.73 -50.43 -59.54
CA GLN A 434 19.16 -50.16 -59.60
C GLN A 434 20.00 -51.33 -59.08
N SER A 435 19.55 -51.97 -57.99
CA SER A 435 20.19 -53.18 -57.46
C SER A 435 20.10 -54.34 -58.44
N GLU A 436 18.93 -54.56 -59.05
CA GLU A 436 18.74 -55.60 -60.07
C GLU A 436 19.57 -55.33 -61.34
N LEU A 437 19.66 -54.07 -61.77
CA LEU A 437 20.50 -53.67 -62.89
C LEU A 437 21.96 -53.96 -62.60
N THR A 438 22.45 -53.61 -61.41
CA THR A 438 23.83 -53.88 -60.98
C THR A 438 24.11 -55.39 -61.02
N ALA A 439 23.22 -56.21 -60.44
CA ALA A 439 23.35 -57.66 -60.46
C ALA A 439 23.30 -58.24 -61.90
N ALA A 440 22.46 -57.68 -62.78
CA ALA A 440 22.40 -58.10 -64.18
C ALA A 440 23.65 -57.71 -64.98
N GLU A 441 24.25 -56.55 -64.70
CA GLU A 441 25.51 -56.10 -65.29
C GLU A 441 26.69 -56.95 -64.80
N GLU A 442 26.74 -57.27 -63.50
CA GLU A 442 27.71 -58.20 -62.93
C GLU A 442 27.57 -59.61 -63.54
N ALA A 443 26.34 -60.12 -63.67
CA ALA A 443 26.07 -61.40 -64.31
C ALA A 443 26.48 -61.43 -65.79
N ARG A 444 26.25 -60.33 -66.53
CA ARG A 444 26.76 -60.15 -67.90
C ARG A 444 28.30 -60.21 -67.92
N ASP A 445 28.94 -59.49 -66.99
CA ASP A 445 30.40 -59.35 -66.97
C ASP A 445 31.12 -60.61 -66.46
N ALA A 446 30.43 -61.46 -65.70
CA ALA A 446 30.91 -62.76 -65.25
C ALA A 446 30.95 -63.83 -66.36
N VAL A 447 30.27 -63.63 -67.50
CA VAL A 447 30.33 -64.57 -68.63
C VAL A 447 31.72 -64.54 -69.25
N LYS A 448 32.46 -65.66 -69.17
CA LYS A 448 33.82 -65.77 -69.71
C LYS A 448 33.81 -65.80 -71.25
N PRO A 449 34.56 -64.92 -71.94
CA PRO A 449 34.61 -64.88 -73.40
C PRO A 449 35.37 -66.05 -74.01
N THR A 450 34.98 -66.43 -75.23
CA THR A 450 35.67 -67.47 -76.03
C THR A 450 37.04 -67.00 -76.50
N ILE A 451 37.16 -65.71 -76.84
CA ILE A 451 38.43 -65.04 -77.14
C ILE A 451 38.37 -63.65 -76.50
N GLN A 452 39.44 -63.27 -75.78
CA GLN A 452 39.59 -61.94 -75.21
C GLN A 452 40.88 -61.31 -75.72
N LEU A 453 40.75 -60.20 -76.44
CA LEU A 453 41.87 -59.40 -76.93
C LEU A 453 41.72 -57.98 -76.37
N PHE A 454 42.57 -57.64 -75.40
CA PHE A 454 42.48 -56.40 -74.62
C PHE A 454 41.07 -56.20 -74.04
N LYS A 455 40.37 -55.13 -74.44
CA LYS A 455 38.99 -54.82 -74.02
C LYS A 455 37.91 -55.47 -74.91
N ARG A 456 38.27 -56.09 -76.05
CA ARG A 456 37.29 -56.73 -76.95
C ARG A 456 37.04 -58.18 -76.52
N ARG A 457 35.76 -58.50 -76.27
CA ARG A 457 35.30 -59.82 -75.85
C ARG A 457 34.52 -60.48 -77.01
N TYR A 458 34.90 -61.69 -77.40
CA TYR A 458 34.21 -62.48 -78.44
C TYR A 458 33.60 -63.74 -77.84
N TYR A 459 32.33 -64.00 -78.15
CA TYR A 459 31.55 -65.12 -77.62
C TYR A 459 30.99 -65.97 -78.76
N ARG A 460 31.07 -67.30 -78.65
CA ARG A 460 30.58 -68.27 -79.65
C ARG A 460 29.40 -69.08 -79.12
N GLY A 461 28.42 -69.38 -79.98
CA GLY A 461 27.30 -70.27 -79.66
C GLY A 461 26.46 -69.82 -78.46
N LEU A 462 26.28 -70.72 -77.48
CA LEU A 462 25.44 -70.51 -76.29
C LEU A 462 25.89 -69.31 -75.43
N LEU A 463 27.21 -69.06 -75.32
CA LEU A 463 27.75 -67.93 -74.56
C LEU A 463 27.34 -66.58 -75.17
N ARG A 464 27.25 -66.51 -76.50
CA ARG A 464 26.79 -65.30 -77.20
C ARG A 464 25.32 -65.03 -76.88
N PHE A 465 24.50 -66.07 -76.86
CA PHE A 465 23.09 -65.98 -76.50
C PHE A 465 22.89 -65.57 -75.04
N GLN A 466 23.70 -66.09 -74.12
CA GLN A 466 23.68 -65.71 -72.70
C GLN A 466 24.03 -64.22 -72.50
N VAL A 467 25.14 -63.75 -73.09
CA VAL A 467 25.52 -62.32 -73.03
C VAL A 467 24.43 -61.44 -73.64
N GLN A 468 23.90 -61.80 -74.81
CA GLN A 468 22.86 -61.03 -75.50
C GLN A 468 21.55 -60.98 -74.70
N ARG A 469 21.22 -62.06 -73.96
CA ARG A 469 20.10 -62.09 -73.01
C ARG A 469 20.33 -61.16 -71.83
N HIS A 470 21.51 -61.19 -71.19
CA HIS A 470 21.84 -60.29 -70.09
C HIS A 470 21.89 -58.81 -70.55
N GLU A 471 22.43 -58.53 -71.74
CA GLU A 471 22.39 -57.20 -72.36
C GLU A 471 20.97 -56.71 -72.65
N GLY A 472 20.08 -57.61 -73.07
CA GLY A 472 18.65 -57.32 -73.22
C GLY A 472 17.97 -56.98 -71.88
N THR A 473 18.28 -57.72 -70.83
CA THR A 473 17.79 -57.44 -69.47
C THR A 473 18.35 -56.11 -68.93
N CYS A 474 19.65 -55.85 -69.09
CA CYS A 474 20.27 -54.59 -68.68
C CYS A 474 19.67 -53.38 -69.40
N ARG A 475 19.42 -53.49 -70.72
CA ARG A 475 18.77 -52.40 -71.48
C ARG A 475 17.37 -52.10 -70.96
N ARG A 476 16.59 -53.12 -70.64
CA ARG A 476 15.24 -52.96 -70.07
C ARG A 476 15.29 -52.30 -68.68
N LEU A 477 16.11 -52.83 -67.78
CA LEU A 477 16.25 -52.29 -66.42
C LEU A 477 16.82 -50.87 -66.41
N LYS A 478 17.72 -50.51 -67.34
CA LYS A 478 18.17 -49.13 -67.53
C LYS A 478 17.04 -48.20 -67.93
N GLU A 479 16.18 -48.64 -68.83
CA GLU A 479 15.03 -47.85 -69.26
C GLU A 479 13.99 -47.72 -68.14
N ASP A 480 13.68 -48.81 -67.42
CA ASP A 480 12.80 -48.79 -66.26
C ASP A 480 13.36 -47.88 -65.15
N TYR A 481 14.67 -47.94 -64.88
CA TYR A 481 15.34 -47.06 -63.93
C TYR A 481 15.25 -45.58 -64.37
N ARG A 482 15.49 -45.30 -65.65
CA ARG A 482 15.38 -43.94 -66.21
C ARG A 482 13.96 -43.39 -66.05
N LEU A 483 12.93 -44.19 -66.35
CA LEU A 483 11.53 -43.82 -66.16
C LEU A 483 11.21 -43.55 -64.68
N ARG A 484 11.72 -44.37 -63.75
CA ARG A 484 11.54 -44.11 -62.31
C ARG A 484 12.28 -42.86 -61.83
N GLN A 485 13.46 -42.57 -62.36
CA GLN A 485 14.18 -41.32 -62.03
C GLN A 485 13.41 -40.09 -62.52
N GLN A 486 12.84 -40.12 -63.72
CA GLN A 486 11.98 -39.04 -64.21
C GLN A 486 10.73 -38.84 -63.34
N GLU A 487 10.15 -39.93 -62.85
CA GLU A 487 9.01 -39.85 -61.92
C GLU A 487 9.41 -39.31 -60.54
N ILE A 488 10.61 -39.64 -60.04
CA ILE A 488 11.16 -39.05 -58.82
C ILE A 488 11.32 -37.54 -58.99
N GLU A 489 11.99 -37.09 -60.06
CA GLU A 489 12.17 -35.65 -60.35
C GLU A 489 10.82 -34.94 -60.46
N ARG A 490 9.83 -35.55 -61.12
CA ARG A 490 8.49 -34.98 -61.23
C ARG A 490 7.81 -34.81 -59.87
N LEU A 491 7.83 -35.84 -59.02
CA LEU A 491 7.22 -35.79 -57.69
C LEU A 491 7.96 -34.81 -56.77
N ASP A 492 9.29 -34.76 -56.83
CA ASP A 492 10.11 -33.82 -56.06
C ASP A 492 9.78 -32.38 -56.47
N ASN A 493 9.63 -32.09 -57.76
CA ASN A 493 9.20 -30.79 -58.27
C ASN A 493 7.78 -30.42 -57.83
N ILE A 494 6.83 -31.37 -57.80
CA ILE A 494 5.47 -31.11 -57.29
C ILE A 494 5.51 -30.66 -55.83
N ILE A 495 6.28 -31.36 -54.98
CA ILE A 495 6.42 -31.02 -53.57
C ILE A 495 7.05 -29.64 -53.41
N TRP A 496 8.16 -29.37 -54.12
CA TRP A 496 8.91 -28.12 -53.99
C TRP A 496 8.21 -26.90 -54.58
N ASP A 497 7.60 -27.04 -55.76
CA ASP A 497 7.05 -25.90 -56.51
C ASP A 497 5.59 -25.60 -56.16
N SER A 498 4.85 -26.59 -55.64
CA SER A 498 3.41 -26.46 -55.35
C SER A 498 3.09 -26.68 -53.87
N THR A 499 3.40 -27.87 -53.35
CA THR A 499 2.81 -28.33 -52.08
C THR A 499 3.45 -27.67 -50.86
N LEU A 500 4.78 -27.49 -50.87
CA LEU A 500 5.49 -26.79 -49.79
C LEU A 500 5.13 -25.29 -49.74
N PRO A 501 5.13 -24.51 -50.85
CA PRO A 501 4.67 -23.13 -50.84
C PRO A 501 3.22 -22.97 -50.37
N GLU A 502 2.32 -23.89 -50.73
CA GLU A 502 0.93 -23.92 -50.28
C GLU A 502 0.84 -24.09 -48.76
N GLN A 503 1.57 -25.04 -48.19
CA GLN A 503 1.63 -25.25 -46.75
C GLN A 503 2.20 -24.05 -46.01
N GLU A 504 3.27 -23.44 -46.52
CA GLU A 504 3.83 -22.21 -45.94
C GLU A 504 2.82 -21.05 -45.97
N ARG A 505 2.03 -20.93 -47.06
CA ARG A 505 0.96 -19.94 -47.17
C ARG A 505 -0.11 -20.17 -46.11
N CYS A 506 -0.66 -21.38 -46.03
CA CYS A 506 -1.66 -21.73 -45.03
C CYS A 506 -1.13 -21.58 -43.59
N GLN A 507 0.14 -21.89 -43.35
CA GLN A 507 0.77 -21.71 -42.05
C GLN A 507 0.80 -20.22 -41.68
N LYS A 508 1.23 -19.34 -42.59
CA LYS A 508 1.23 -17.89 -42.37
C LYS A 508 -0.17 -17.35 -42.09
N GLU A 509 -1.17 -17.79 -42.85
CA GLU A 509 -2.58 -17.41 -42.62
C GLU A 509 -3.06 -17.85 -41.23
N TRP A 510 -2.72 -19.06 -40.80
CA TRP A 510 -3.07 -19.57 -39.47
C TRP A 510 -2.36 -18.83 -38.33
N GLU A 511 -1.08 -18.46 -38.50
CA GLU A 511 -0.37 -17.63 -37.52
C GLU A 511 -1.09 -16.28 -37.30
N VAL A 512 -1.54 -15.63 -38.36
CA VAL A 512 -2.31 -14.38 -38.29
C VAL A 512 -3.63 -14.58 -37.51
N VAL A 513 -4.33 -15.70 -37.74
CA VAL A 513 -5.54 -16.03 -36.99
C VAL A 513 -5.24 -16.23 -35.49
N LYS A 514 -4.17 -16.94 -35.15
CA LYS A 514 -3.77 -17.16 -33.74
C LYS A 514 -3.45 -15.85 -33.04
N GLU A 515 -2.73 -14.94 -33.70
CA GLU A 515 -2.42 -13.62 -33.15
C GLU A 515 -3.69 -12.79 -32.88
N ARG A 516 -4.62 -12.79 -33.85
CA ARG A 516 -5.94 -12.13 -33.71
C ARG A 516 -6.75 -12.73 -32.57
N ARG A 517 -6.74 -14.06 -32.43
CA ARG A 517 -7.42 -14.76 -31.31
C ARG A 517 -6.84 -14.34 -29.97
N GLY A 518 -5.50 -14.31 -29.84
CA GLY A 518 -4.82 -13.89 -28.62
C GLY A 518 -5.10 -12.42 -28.26
N THR A 519 -5.21 -11.54 -29.27
CA THR A 519 -5.59 -10.14 -29.07
C THR A 519 -7.04 -10.01 -28.59
N LEU A 520 -7.97 -10.76 -29.18
CA LEU A 520 -9.36 -10.81 -28.73
C LEU A 520 -9.46 -11.29 -27.29
N GLU A 521 -8.78 -12.38 -26.94
CA GLU A 521 -8.76 -12.95 -25.59
C GLU A 521 -8.27 -11.94 -24.56
N LYS A 522 -7.14 -11.25 -24.83
CA LYS A 522 -6.63 -10.19 -23.97
C LYS A 522 -7.62 -9.03 -23.80
N SER A 523 -8.29 -8.62 -24.88
CA SER A 523 -9.28 -7.53 -24.84
C SER A 523 -10.51 -7.91 -24.02
N LEU A 524 -11.03 -9.11 -24.23
CA LEU A 524 -12.18 -9.65 -23.48
C LEU A 524 -11.84 -9.83 -21.99
N GLN A 525 -10.64 -10.33 -21.68
CA GLN A 525 -10.17 -10.47 -20.30
C GLN A 525 -10.01 -9.11 -19.62
N ALA A 526 -9.35 -8.14 -20.26
CA ALA A 526 -9.22 -6.79 -19.71
C ALA A 526 -10.58 -6.09 -19.49
N SER A 527 -11.56 -6.39 -20.35
CA SER A 527 -12.93 -5.91 -20.20
C SER A 527 -13.68 -6.58 -19.05
N LEU A 528 -13.42 -7.87 -18.79
CA LEU A 528 -13.95 -8.60 -17.65
C LEU A 528 -13.32 -8.11 -16.34
N ASP A 529 -11.99 -7.96 -16.30
CA ASP A 529 -11.25 -7.50 -15.13
C ASP A 529 -11.72 -6.11 -14.67
N ARG A 530 -11.96 -5.18 -15.61
CA ARG A 530 -12.52 -3.86 -15.29
C ARG A 530 -13.89 -3.93 -14.61
N GLU A 531 -14.75 -4.83 -15.06
CA GLU A 531 -16.08 -5.01 -14.45
C GLU A 531 -16.01 -5.74 -13.13
N THR A 532 -15.14 -6.76 -13.02
CA THR A 532 -14.91 -7.46 -11.76
C THR A 532 -14.41 -6.48 -10.70
N LEU A 533 -13.41 -5.66 -11.02
CA LEU A 533 -12.90 -4.64 -10.12
C LEU A 533 -13.97 -3.62 -9.72
N ALA A 534 -14.92 -3.29 -10.61
CA ALA A 534 -16.00 -2.38 -10.27
C ALA A 534 -17.02 -2.96 -9.28
N ILE A 535 -16.99 -4.26 -8.98
CA ILE A 535 -17.93 -4.88 -8.02
C ILE A 535 -17.68 -4.31 -6.63
N GLY A 536 -18.74 -3.75 -6.03
CA GLY A 536 -18.68 -3.12 -4.72
C GLY A 536 -18.09 -1.71 -4.73
N HIS A 537 -17.61 -1.22 -5.88
CA HIS A 537 -17.23 0.18 -6.03
C HIS A 537 -18.46 1.09 -6.04
N PRO A 538 -18.35 2.30 -5.46
CA PRO A 538 -19.39 3.30 -5.59
C PRO A 538 -19.55 3.75 -7.06
N LYS A 539 -20.79 3.77 -7.57
CA LYS A 539 -21.08 4.07 -8.99
C LYS A 539 -20.95 5.56 -9.34
N ASP A 540 -21.28 6.46 -8.42
CA ASP A 540 -21.08 7.91 -8.61
C ASP A 540 -19.67 8.29 -8.13
N PRO A 541 -18.87 9.08 -8.88
CA PRO A 541 -17.66 9.69 -8.37
C PRO A 541 -17.86 10.48 -7.06
N LYS A 542 -19.06 11.02 -6.83
CA LYS A 542 -19.48 11.65 -5.56
C LYS A 542 -19.71 10.63 -4.44
N ASP A 543 -19.75 9.34 -4.74
CA ASP A 543 -19.88 8.27 -3.76
C ASP A 543 -18.54 7.61 -3.38
N ARG A 544 -17.45 7.85 -4.14
CA ARG A 544 -16.08 7.45 -3.73
C ARG A 544 -15.73 8.03 -2.36
N TYR A 545 -16.24 9.24 -2.12
CA TYR A 545 -16.51 9.78 -0.80
C TYR A 545 -18.00 10.17 -0.74
N ASN A 546 -18.87 9.25 -0.32
CA ASN A 546 -20.33 9.46 -0.29
C ASN A 546 -20.83 10.40 0.82
N GLY A 547 -19.94 11.09 1.55
CA GLY A 547 -20.32 11.87 2.73
C GLY A 547 -20.94 11.05 3.86
N SER A 548 -20.97 9.71 3.76
CA SER A 548 -21.39 8.85 4.85
C SER A 548 -20.28 8.72 5.86
N TRP A 549 -20.67 8.53 7.12
CA TRP A 549 -19.72 8.24 8.18
C TRP A 549 -18.91 6.96 7.90
N CYS A 550 -19.34 6.05 7.02
CA CYS A 550 -18.58 4.83 6.72
C CYS A 550 -17.32 5.10 5.86
N SER A 551 -17.24 6.23 5.15
CA SER A 551 -16.10 6.55 4.28
C SER A 551 -15.13 7.50 5.00
N ILE A 552 -13.82 7.24 4.93
CA ILE A 552 -12.85 8.19 5.46
C ILE A 552 -12.58 9.27 4.40
N VAL A 553 -12.84 10.54 4.73
CA VAL A 553 -12.40 11.69 3.92
C VAL A 553 -10.88 11.61 3.75
N PRO A 554 -10.32 11.89 2.56
CA PRO A 554 -8.89 12.09 2.46
C PRO A 554 -8.49 13.18 3.46
N SER A 555 -7.55 12.85 4.35
CA SER A 555 -6.98 13.76 5.36
C SER A 555 -6.48 15.08 4.75
N GLU A 556 -6.28 15.15 3.43
CA GLU A 556 -5.78 16.31 2.69
C GLU A 556 -6.87 17.18 2.02
N VAL A 557 -8.17 16.80 2.03
CA VAL A 557 -9.23 17.75 1.59
C VAL A 557 -9.33 18.92 2.58
N GLN A 558 -8.70 18.79 3.75
CA GLN A 558 -8.51 19.87 4.71
C GLN A 558 -7.07 20.38 4.66
N HIS A 559 -6.92 21.46 3.90
CA HIS A 559 -5.88 22.47 4.02
C HIS A 559 -4.44 21.95 3.90
N ASN A 560 -3.91 22.05 2.69
CA ASN A 560 -2.49 21.94 2.29
C ASN A 560 -1.48 22.83 3.05
N ASN A 561 -1.78 23.35 4.24
CA ASN A 561 -0.87 24.21 5.00
C ASN A 561 -0.59 23.60 6.36
N PHE A 562 0.25 22.57 6.37
CA PHE A 562 1.04 22.21 7.55
C PHE A 562 2.50 22.60 7.27
N PRO A 563 3.14 23.43 8.12
CA PRO A 563 2.58 24.10 9.29
C PRO A 563 1.48 25.13 8.94
N ILE A 564 0.51 25.34 9.85
CA ILE A 564 -0.62 26.28 9.66
C ILE A 564 -0.13 27.70 9.31
N MET A 565 1.08 28.04 9.75
CA MET A 565 1.83 29.22 9.28
C MET A 565 3.10 28.79 8.54
N SER A 566 3.11 28.96 7.21
CA SER A 566 4.31 28.80 6.38
C SER A 566 5.30 29.97 6.57
N PRO A 567 6.60 29.79 6.26
CA PRO A 567 7.63 30.83 6.43
C PRO A 567 7.26 32.17 5.79
N SER A 568 6.58 32.15 4.63
CA SER A 568 6.13 33.35 3.90
C SER A 568 5.17 34.24 4.70
N HIS A 569 4.38 33.66 5.62
CA HIS A 569 3.48 34.42 6.48
C HIS A 569 4.14 34.96 7.74
N MET A 570 5.38 34.54 8.05
CA MET A 570 6.14 34.98 9.22
C MET A 570 7.16 36.09 8.91
N HIS A 571 7.31 36.47 7.63
CA HIS A 571 8.30 37.44 7.15
C HIS A 571 7.72 38.77 6.66
N ALA A 572 6.45 39.11 6.95
CA ALA A 572 5.93 40.43 6.64
C ALA A 572 6.71 41.50 7.41
N HIS A 573 7.54 42.26 6.68
CA HIS A 573 8.46 43.33 7.10
C HIS A 573 9.89 42.94 7.52
N ALA A 574 10.72 42.64 6.52
CA ALA A 574 12.05 43.26 6.44
C ALA A 574 11.96 44.37 5.39
N GLY A 575 11.93 45.64 5.82
CA GLY A 575 11.82 46.78 4.92
C GLY A 575 12.98 46.82 3.93
N HIS A 576 12.66 46.77 2.63
CA HIS A 576 13.51 47.36 1.61
C HIS A 576 13.26 48.87 1.63
N SER A 577 14.04 49.58 2.43
CA SER A 577 14.36 50.97 2.15
C SER A 577 15.28 50.99 0.92
N SER A 578 14.70 50.96 -0.27
CA SER A 578 15.38 51.35 -1.49
C SER A 578 15.61 52.86 -1.41
N GLY A 579 16.84 53.26 -1.06
CA GLY A 579 17.32 54.61 -1.36
C GLY A 579 17.27 54.79 -2.87
N GLY A 580 16.55 55.83 -3.31
CA GLY A 580 16.58 56.27 -4.70
C GLY A 580 17.87 57.02 -4.96
N ASP A 581 18.68 56.49 -5.86
CA ASP A 581 19.46 57.31 -6.77
C ASP A 581 18.62 57.49 -8.04
N GLY A 582 18.35 58.75 -8.38
CA GLY A 582 17.55 59.21 -9.50
C GLY A 582 17.31 60.71 -9.41
#